data_AF-A0A9D5J9Y6-F1
#
_entry.id   AF-A0A9D5J9Y6-F1
#
_cell.length_a   1.000
_cell.length_b   1.000
_cell.length_c   1.000
_cell.angle_alpha   90.00
_cell.angle_beta   90.00
_cell.angle_gamma   90.00
#
_symmetry.space_group_name_H-M   'P 1'
#
loop_
_entity.id
_entity.type
_entity.pdbx_description
1 polymer ?
#
loop_
_entity_poly.entity_id
_entity_poly.type
_entity_poly.pdbx_seq_one_letter_code
_entity_poly.pdbx_strand_id
1 'polypeptide(L)'
;MSEADLRAYYDRKRPLGAWSVGIGLAIGLGIAAVSPLAGLAFFAGTVCGVGNALLAMRGNERLLDHRSAAAFVFSSMLRIAVFGIVPVVFAVHGSVWSMPAYFAGFFTPLGLYAVFVRRAAGMQ
;
A
#
# COMPACT_ATOMS: atom_id res chain seq x y z
N MET A 1 18.49 -4.48 16.44
CA MET A 1 17.85 -5.34 15.43
C MET A 1 18.92 -6.30 14.94
N SER A 2 18.70 -7.61 14.98
CA SER A 2 19.71 -8.59 14.54
C SER A 2 19.94 -8.47 13.03
N GLU A 3 21.12 -8.79 12.51
CA GLU A 3 21.38 -8.84 11.06
C GLU A 3 20.39 -9.79 10.33
N ALA A 4 19.96 -10.86 11.02
CA ALA A 4 18.96 -11.79 10.51
C ALA A 4 17.58 -11.13 10.31
N ASP A 5 17.17 -10.25 11.23
CA ASP A 5 15.91 -9.51 11.15
C ASP A 5 15.94 -8.48 10.00
N LEU A 6 17.09 -7.83 9.80
CA LEU A 6 17.33 -6.90 8.70
C LEU A 6 17.23 -7.59 7.33
N ARG A 7 17.89 -8.74 7.17
CA ARG A 7 17.81 -9.52 5.92
C ARG A 7 16.39 -9.99 5.64
N ALA A 8 15.70 -10.55 6.63
CA ALA A 8 14.31 -10.97 6.50
C ALA A 8 13.36 -9.82 6.13
N TYR A 9 13.62 -8.61 6.64
CA TYR A 9 12.87 -7.40 6.29
C TYR A 9 13.08 -6.97 4.83
N TYR A 10 14.33 -6.89 4.36
CA TYR A 10 14.64 -6.51 2.98
C TYR A 10 14.18 -7.55 1.96
N ASP A 11 14.32 -8.84 2.28
CA ASP A 11 13.86 -9.94 1.43
C ASP A 11 12.35 -9.94 1.25
N ARG A 12 11.58 -9.45 2.23
CA ARG A 12 10.11 -9.34 2.13
C ARG A 12 9.64 -8.07 1.43
N LYS A 13 10.44 -6.99 1.46
CA LYS A 13 10.07 -5.67 0.93
C LYS A 13 9.81 -5.67 -0.58
N ARG A 14 10.68 -6.30 -1.37
CA ARG A 14 10.57 -6.41 -2.84
C ARG A 14 9.41 -7.29 -3.31
N PRO A 15 9.28 -8.55 -2.84
CA PRO A 15 8.18 -9.41 -3.27
C PRO A 15 6.83 -8.88 -2.78
N LEU A 16 6.75 -8.18 -1.64
CA LEU A 16 5.50 -7.57 -1.20
C LEU A 16 4.91 -6.61 -2.25
N GLY A 17 5.76 -5.74 -2.81
CA GLY A 17 5.31 -4.81 -3.85
C GLY A 17 4.82 -5.54 -5.10
N ALA A 18 5.60 -6.51 -5.60
CA ALA A 18 5.23 -7.28 -6.79
C ALA A 18 3.96 -8.11 -6.60
N TRP A 19 3.82 -8.81 -5.47
CA TRP A 19 2.63 -9.58 -5.13
C TRP A 19 1.42 -8.69 -4.94
N SER A 20 1.58 -7.54 -4.28
CA SER A 20 0.47 -6.60 -4.07
C SER A 20 -0.01 -6.01 -5.39
N VAL A 21 0.89 -5.67 -6.31
CA VAL A 21 0.52 -5.19 -7.65
C VAL A 21 -0.13 -6.30 -8.47
N GLY A 22 0.40 -7.53 -8.43
CA GLY A 22 -0.17 -8.67 -9.16
C GLY A 22 -1.57 -9.05 -8.68
N ILE A 23 -1.76 -9.16 -7.36
CA ILE A 23 -3.07 -9.42 -6.75
C ILE A 23 -4.02 -8.24 -6.98
N GLY A 24 -3.50 -7.02 -6.84
CA GLY A 24 -4.22 -5.79 -7.11
C GLY A 24 -4.77 -5.73 -8.54
N LEU A 25 -3.94 -6.11 -9.51
CA LEU A 25 -4.30 -6.18 -10.92
C LEU A 25 -5.36 -7.26 -11.17
N ALA A 26 -5.17 -8.47 -10.64
CA ALA A 26 -6.12 -9.56 -10.83
C ALA A 26 -7.51 -9.24 -10.26
N ILE A 27 -7.57 -8.72 -9.03
CA ILE A 27 -8.82 -8.31 -8.39
C ILE A 27 -9.42 -7.11 -9.13
N GLY A 28 -8.60 -6.12 -9.50
CA GLY A 28 -9.04 -4.95 -10.26
C GLY A 28 -9.68 -5.32 -11.59
N LEU A 29 -9.09 -6.26 -12.35
CA LEU A 29 -9.65 -6.79 -13.60
C LEU A 29 -10.97 -7.53 -13.36
N GLY A 30 -11.07 -8.32 -12.28
CA GLY A 30 -12.31 -8.99 -11.90
C GLY A 30 -13.45 -8.00 -11.59
N ILE A 31 -13.15 -6.93 -10.84
CA ILE A 31 -14.12 -5.87 -10.54
C ILE A 31 -14.46 -5.08 -11.82
N ALA A 32 -13.48 -4.82 -12.69
CA ALA A 32 -13.67 -4.07 -13.92
C ALA A 32 -14.67 -4.73 -14.88
N ALA A 33 -14.83 -6.05 -14.83
CA ALA A 33 -15.83 -6.77 -15.62
C ALA A 33 -17.28 -6.36 -15.29
N VAL A 34 -17.53 -5.90 -14.05
CA VAL A 34 -18.86 -5.44 -13.60
C VAL A 34 -18.92 -3.91 -13.52
N SER A 35 -17.84 -3.27 -13.07
CA SER A 35 -17.75 -1.81 -12.94
C SER A 35 -16.33 -1.35 -13.26
N PRO A 36 -16.07 -0.90 -14.51
CA PRO A 36 -14.74 -0.50 -14.96
C PRO A 36 -14.12 0.60 -14.09
N LEU A 37 -14.91 1.59 -13.68
CA LEU A 37 -14.46 2.68 -12.81
C LEU A 37 -14.09 2.20 -11.41
N ALA A 38 -14.84 1.27 -10.82
CA ALA A 38 -14.49 0.70 -9.52
C ALA A 38 -13.25 -0.20 -9.59
N GLY A 39 -13.08 -0.95 -10.67
CA GLY A 39 -11.88 -1.76 -10.89
C GLY A 39 -10.63 -0.90 -11.07
N LEU A 40 -10.75 0.21 -11.81
CA LEU A 40 -9.66 1.17 -11.97
C LEU A 40 -9.35 1.92 -10.66
N ALA A 41 -10.39 2.29 -9.89
CA ALA A 41 -10.22 2.88 -8.57
C ALA A 41 -9.52 1.91 -7.59
N PHE A 42 -9.89 0.63 -7.60
CA PHE A 42 -9.22 -0.41 -6.82
C PHE A 42 -7.73 -0.52 -7.19
N PHE A 43 -7.42 -0.66 -8.47
CA PHE A 43 -6.04 -0.79 -8.92
C PHE A 43 -5.20 0.46 -8.60
N ALA A 44 -5.76 1.66 -8.83
CA ALA A 44 -5.12 2.91 -8.44
C ALA A 44 -4.87 2.97 -6.93
N GLY A 45 -5.85 2.53 -6.13
CA GLY A 45 -5.72 2.32 -4.70
C GLY A 45 -4.55 1.42 -4.35
N THR A 46 -4.45 0.24 -4.95
CA THR A 46 -3.34 -0.70 -4.72
C THR A 46 -1.98 -0.10 -5.03
N VAL A 47 -1.82 0.58 -6.17
CA VAL A 47 -0.55 1.23 -6.54
C VAL A 47 -0.20 2.32 -5.52
N CYS A 48 -1.17 3.15 -5.13
CA CYS A 48 -1.00 4.17 -4.10
C CYS A 48 -0.61 3.55 -2.75
N GLY A 49 -1.27 2.47 -2.35
CA GLY A 49 -0.98 1.73 -1.12
C GLY A 49 0.43 1.16 -1.10
N VAL A 50 0.89 0.58 -2.21
CA VAL A 50 2.26 0.05 -2.36
C VAL A 50 3.29 1.19 -2.28
N GLY A 51 3.06 2.27 -3.02
CA GLY A 51 3.93 3.46 -2.96
C GLY A 51 4.00 4.04 -1.55
N ASN A 52 2.85 4.18 -0.90
CA ASN A 52 2.71 4.67 0.47
C ASN A 52 3.46 3.77 1.47
N ALA A 53 3.32 2.44 1.36
CA ALA A 53 4.02 1.48 2.20
C ALA A 53 5.54 1.54 2.00
N LEU A 54 6.02 1.58 0.75
CA LEU A 54 7.46 1.67 0.44
C LEU A 54 8.08 2.98 0.94
N LEU A 55 7.37 4.10 0.81
CA LEU A 55 7.81 5.39 1.34
C LEU A 55 7.78 5.41 2.87
N ALA A 56 6.80 4.76 3.51
CA ALA A 56 6.78 4.60 4.97
C ALA A 56 8.00 3.81 5.46
N MET A 57 8.28 2.69 4.81
CA MET A 57 9.44 1.84 5.10
C MET A 57 10.76 2.62 4.94
N ARG A 58 10.93 3.36 3.83
CA ARG A 58 12.10 4.23 3.62
C ARG A 58 12.19 5.36 4.66
N GLY A 59 11.06 5.93 5.07
CA GLY A 59 11.02 6.95 6.12
C GLY A 59 11.46 6.40 7.47
N ASN A 60 11.02 5.18 7.82
CA ASN A 60 11.40 4.50 9.05
C ASN A 60 12.89 4.11 9.06
N GLU A 61 13.42 3.62 7.92
CA GLU A 61 14.86 3.37 7.75
C GLU A 61 15.68 4.65 8.00
N ARG A 62 15.29 5.78 7.37
CA ARG A 62 15.97 7.07 7.56
C ARG A 62 15.84 7.64 8.98
N LEU A 63 14.73 7.38 9.66
CA LEU A 63 14.54 7.75 11.07
C LEU A 63 15.51 7.01 11.98
N LEU A 64 15.74 5.72 11.72
CA LEU A 64 16.71 4.93 12.46
C LEU A 64 18.13 5.46 12.24
N ASP A 65 18.45 5.88 11.02
CA ASP A 65 19.79 6.37 10.67
C ASP A 65 20.06 7.81 11.16
N HIS A 66 19.09 8.73 11.02
CA HIS A 66 19.32 10.17 11.22
C HIS A 66 18.54 10.77 12.41
N ARG A 67 17.67 9.99 13.08
CA ARG A 67 16.82 10.41 14.22
C ARG A 67 16.00 11.69 14.01
N SER A 68 15.71 12.08 12.77
CA SER A 68 14.95 13.30 12.48
C SER A 68 13.44 13.04 12.38
N ALA A 69 12.73 13.28 13.49
CA ALA A 69 11.27 13.18 13.57
C ALA A 69 10.55 14.17 12.64
N ALA A 70 11.09 15.37 12.44
CA ALA A 70 10.48 16.41 11.60
C ALA A 70 10.42 15.99 10.12
N ALA A 71 11.49 15.38 9.59
CA ALA A 71 11.51 14.88 8.23
C ALA A 71 10.50 13.74 8.00
N PHE A 72 10.27 12.92 9.03
CA PHE A 72 9.27 11.86 8.98
C PHE A 72 7.83 12.39 8.97
N VAL A 73 7.53 13.38 9.81
CA VAL A 73 6.21 14.01 9.86
C VAL A 73 5.89 14.70 8.53
N PHE A 74 6.86 15.45 7.98
CA PHE A 74 6.69 16.12 6.69
C PHE A 74 6.49 15.13 5.54
N SER A 75 7.27 14.03 5.51
CA SER A 75 7.11 12.94 4.54
C SER A 75 5.73 12.27 4.64
N SER A 76 5.21 12.12 5.85
CA SER A 76 3.88 11.56 6.09
C SER A 76 2.76 12.49 5.61
N MET A 77 2.88 13.79 5.88
CA MET A 77 1.93 14.81 5.37
C MET A 77 1.93 14.87 3.84
N LEU A 78 3.12 14.85 3.23
CA LEU A 78 3.25 14.86 1.77
C LEU A 78 2.61 13.61 1.14
N ARG A 79 2.78 12.44 1.75
CA ARG A 79 2.12 11.20 1.31
C ARG A 79 0.60 11.29 1.43
N ILE A 80 0.08 11.82 2.54
CA ILE A 80 -1.36 12.00 2.72
C ILE A 80 -1.90 12.97 1.67
N ALA A 81 -1.20 14.07 1.37
CA ALA A 81 -1.61 15.00 0.33
C ALA A 81 -1.59 14.35 -1.06
N VAL A 82 -0.49 13.67 -1.43
CA VAL A 82 -0.33 13.05 -2.75
C VAL A 82 -1.31 11.90 -2.97
N PHE A 83 -1.44 10.99 -1.99
CA PHE A 83 -2.32 9.82 -2.11
C PHE A 83 -3.78 10.13 -1.73
N GLY A 84 -4.04 11.24 -1.06
CA GLY A 84 -5.38 11.69 -0.67
C GLY A 84 -6.12 12.42 -1.79
N ILE A 85 -5.43 13.00 -2.77
CA ILE A 85 -6.07 13.61 -3.95
C ILE A 85 -6.70 12.55 -4.85
N VAL A 86 -6.08 11.38 -4.98
CA VAL A 86 -6.55 10.29 -5.85
C VAL A 86 -7.98 9.82 -5.51
N PRO A 87 -8.35 9.49 -4.26
CA PRO A 87 -9.73 9.10 -3.93
C PRO A 87 -10.71 10.26 -4.11
N VAL A 88 -10.27 11.52 -3.95
CA VAL A 88 -11.12 12.69 -4.20
C VAL A 88 -11.51 12.78 -5.67
N VAL A 89 -10.56 12.53 -6.60
CA VAL A 89 -10.86 12.48 -8.03
C VAL A 89 -11.90 11.40 -8.35
N PHE A 90 -11.77 10.20 -7.76
CA PHE A 90 -12.75 9.13 -7.90
C PHE A 90 -14.08 9.41 -7.22
N ALA A 91 -14.11 10.16 -6.13
CA ALA A 91 -15.34 10.58 -5.48
C ALA A 91 -16.13 11.60 -6.32
N VAL A 92 -15.43 12.46 -7.07
CA VAL A 92 -16.05 13.46 -7.95
C VAL A 92 -16.56 12.85 -9.26
N HIS A 93 -15.81 11.92 -9.85
CA HIS A 93 -16.10 11.40 -11.20
C HIS A 93 -16.65 9.96 -11.23
N GLY A 94 -16.60 9.25 -10.11
CA GLY A 94 -16.92 7.83 -10.03
C GLY A 94 -18.29 7.54 -9.43
N SER A 95 -18.69 6.26 -9.53
CA SER A 95 -19.84 5.75 -8.80
C SER A 95 -19.56 5.70 -7.28
N VAL A 96 -20.61 5.58 -6.47
CA VAL A 96 -20.51 5.41 -5.01
C VAL A 96 -19.59 4.24 -4.61
N TRP A 97 -19.39 3.26 -5.49
CA TRP A 97 -18.51 2.10 -5.28
C TRP A 97 -17.02 2.38 -5.54
N SER A 98 -16.69 3.48 -6.22
CA SER A 98 -15.31 3.81 -6.60
C SER A 98 -14.47 4.18 -5.37
N MET A 99 -15.06 4.86 -4.38
CA MET A 99 -14.36 5.25 -3.15
C MET A 99 -14.05 4.03 -2.25
N PRO A 100 -15.02 3.16 -1.92
CA PRO A 100 -14.74 1.94 -1.17
C PRO A 100 -13.76 1.02 -1.91
N ALA A 101 -13.88 0.90 -3.23
CA ALA A 101 -12.96 0.10 -4.04
C ALA A 101 -11.53 0.65 -3.98
N TYR A 102 -11.35 1.97 -4.08
CA TYR A 102 -10.05 2.61 -3.90
C TYR A 102 -9.44 2.28 -2.53
N PHE A 103 -10.19 2.45 -1.44
CA PHE A 103 -9.66 2.16 -0.11
C PHE A 103 -9.33 0.68 0.08
N ALA A 104 -10.16 -0.23 -0.43
CA ALA A 104 -9.86 -1.66 -0.42
C ALA A 104 -8.54 -1.97 -1.15
N GLY A 105 -8.33 -1.35 -2.32
CA GLY A 105 -7.07 -1.43 -3.05
C GLY A 105 -5.90 -0.87 -2.24
N PHE A 106 -6.05 0.33 -1.66
CA PHE A 106 -5.02 1.01 -0.88
C PHE A 106 -4.53 0.20 0.33
N PHE A 107 -5.43 -0.51 1.02
CA PHE A 107 -5.08 -1.35 2.16
C PHE A 107 -4.67 -2.79 1.77
N THR A 108 -4.81 -3.20 0.50
CA THR A 108 -4.38 -4.52 0.01
C THR A 108 -2.93 -4.88 0.38
N PRO A 109 -1.90 -4.04 0.15
CA PRO A 109 -0.53 -4.38 0.53
C PRO A 109 -0.33 -4.57 2.04
N LEU A 110 -1.10 -3.83 2.87
CA LEU A 110 -1.07 -4.00 4.32
C LEU A 110 -1.67 -5.34 4.73
N GLY A 111 -2.81 -5.72 4.14
CA GLY A 111 -3.45 -7.00 4.37
C GLY A 111 -2.56 -8.17 3.95
N LEU A 112 -1.92 -8.08 2.78
CA LEU A 112 -0.97 -9.09 2.30
C LEU A 112 0.25 -9.20 3.22
N TYR A 113 0.79 -8.07 3.67
CA TYR A 113 1.89 -8.05 4.63
C TYR A 113 1.51 -8.75 5.93
N ALA A 114 0.33 -8.47 6.49
CA ALA A 114 -0.17 -9.12 7.69
C ALA A 114 -0.32 -10.64 7.51
N VAL A 115 -0.83 -11.10 6.37
CA VAL A 115 -0.94 -12.53 6.05
C VAL A 115 0.43 -13.19 5.95
N PHE A 116 1.40 -12.56 5.27
CA PHE A 116 2.75 -13.09 5.17
C PHE A 116 3.45 -13.17 6.54
N VAL A 117 3.29 -12.15 7.37
CA VAL A 117 3.84 -12.12 8.73
C VAL A 117 3.18 -13.19 9.61
N ARG A 118 1.85 -13.32 9.58
CA ARG A 118 1.13 -14.36 10.33
C ARG A 118 1.57 -15.77 9.94
N ARG A 119 1.69 -16.04 8.64
CA ARG A 119 2.19 -17.34 8.14
C ARG A 119 3.62 -17.62 8.58
N ALA A 120 4.49 -16.61 8.56
CA ALA A 120 5.87 -16.75 9.02
C ALA A 120 5.99 -16.94 10.55
N ALA A 121 5.04 -16.41 11.32
CA ALA A 121 5.02 -16.50 12.78
C ALA A 121 4.39 -17.79 13.32
N GLY A 122 3.89 -18.69 12.47
CA GLY A 122 3.30 -19.96 12.89
C GLY A 122 2.00 -19.84 13.71
N MET A 123 1.41 -18.64 13.80
CA MET A 123 0.17 -18.40 14.52
C MET A 123 -1.02 -18.80 13.63
N GLN A 124 -1.45 -20.06 13.77
CA GLN A 124 -2.72 -20.56 13.23
C GLN A 124 -3.89 -19.90 13.93
#